data_AF-A0A0N0SVN2-F1
#
_entry.id   AF-A0A0N0SVN2-F1
#
_cell.length_a   1.000
_cell.length_b   1.000
_cell.length_c   1.000
_cell.angle_alpha   90.00
_cell.angle_beta   90.00
_cell.angle_gamma   90.00
#
_symmetry.space_group_name_H-M   'P 1'
#
loop_
_entity.id
_entity.type
_entity.pdbx_description
1 polymer ?
#
loop_
_entity_poly.entity_id
_entity_poly.type
_entity_poly.pdbx_seq_one_letter_code
_entity_poly.pdbx_strand_id
1 'polypeptide(L)'
;MYDSWRDPVTWHVTETPDGPGDLRQFGRRRFALLVTHKRNGESVPSAMWFGMKDGRAYLRTGANSWKVRRIRNNPQVLFAPSNIRGRPRGAVIACTARILPDDEKPRAARIIVDAYGKGRRLYDRTVATVYEEAAYLEITPNALLEAEAAERARWARRAAD
;
A
#
# COMPACT_ATOMS: atom_id res chain seq x y z
N MET A 1 5.55 22.59 -2.30
CA MET A 1 5.22 22.35 -3.73
C MET A 1 4.46 21.04 -3.95
N TYR A 2 4.85 19.90 -3.36
CA TYR A 2 4.11 18.62 -3.53
C TYR A 2 2.83 18.53 -2.67
N ASP A 3 2.81 19.18 -1.49
CA ASP A 3 1.67 19.14 -0.56
C ASP A 3 0.48 20.01 -1.03
N SER A 4 0.75 21.14 -1.69
CA SER A 4 -0.28 22.06 -2.21
C SER A 4 -1.08 21.48 -3.39
N TRP A 5 -0.58 20.44 -4.05
CA TRP A 5 -1.26 19.80 -5.18
C TRP A 5 -2.22 18.68 -4.74
N ARG A 6 -2.04 18.12 -3.53
CA ARG A 6 -2.94 17.10 -3.00
C ARG A 6 -4.36 17.64 -2.81
N ASP A 7 -5.34 16.76 -2.86
CA ASP A 7 -6.70 17.12 -2.44
C ASP A 7 -6.69 17.38 -0.92
N PRO A 8 -7.20 18.52 -0.42
CA PRO A 8 -7.18 18.85 1.01
C PRO A 8 -7.82 17.77 1.89
N VAL A 9 -8.80 17.03 1.37
CA VAL A 9 -9.46 15.96 2.13
C VAL A 9 -8.48 14.88 2.59
N THR A 10 -7.35 14.70 1.89
CA THR A 10 -6.37 13.64 2.17
C THR A 10 -5.72 13.76 3.56
N TRP A 11 -5.70 14.95 4.15
CA TRP A 11 -5.13 15.20 5.49
C TRP A 11 -6.08 14.80 6.62
N HIS A 12 -7.36 14.55 6.32
CA HIS A 12 -8.40 14.24 7.30
C HIS A 12 -9.00 12.86 7.08
N VAL A 13 -8.30 11.98 6.35
CA VAL A 13 -8.76 10.62 6.07
C VAL A 13 -8.63 9.75 7.31
N THR A 14 -9.73 9.14 7.72
CA THR A 14 -9.82 8.11 8.76
C THR A 14 -10.23 6.78 8.15
N GLU A 15 -10.03 5.69 8.88
CA GLU A 15 -10.62 4.41 8.55
C GLU A 15 -12.13 4.54 8.38
N THR A 16 -12.69 3.80 7.42
CA THR A 16 -14.14 3.68 7.24
C THR A 16 -14.66 2.62 8.21
N PRO A 17 -15.54 2.98 9.16
CA PRO A 17 -16.17 2.00 10.05
C PRO A 17 -16.86 0.91 9.23
N ASP A 18 -16.71 -0.33 9.67
CA ASP A 18 -17.28 -1.52 9.01
C ASP A 18 -16.92 -1.63 7.51
N GLY A 19 -15.77 -1.06 7.14
CA GLY A 19 -15.21 -1.15 5.80
C GLY A 19 -14.89 -2.59 5.39
N PRO A 20 -14.75 -2.86 4.08
CA PRO A 20 -14.38 -4.18 3.61
C PRO A 20 -12.99 -4.56 4.11
N GLY A 21 -12.83 -5.77 4.67
CA GLY A 21 -11.54 -6.31 5.11
C GLY A 21 -10.61 -6.75 3.98
N ASP A 22 -10.82 -6.29 2.74
CA ASP A 22 -10.11 -6.75 1.55
C ASP A 22 -9.90 -5.65 0.48
N LEU A 23 -9.14 -6.00 -0.55
CA LEU A 23 -8.75 -5.08 -1.63
C LEU A 23 -9.64 -5.16 -2.89
N ARG A 24 -10.78 -5.86 -2.89
CA ARG A 24 -11.61 -6.03 -4.11
C ARG A 24 -12.08 -4.69 -4.68
N GLN A 25 -12.34 -3.72 -3.82
CA GLN A 25 -12.72 -2.35 -4.22
C GLN A 25 -11.63 -1.60 -5.01
N PHE A 26 -10.40 -2.08 -5.07
CA PHE A 26 -9.32 -1.45 -5.87
C PHE A 26 -9.39 -1.83 -7.35
N GLY A 27 -10.06 -2.92 -7.72
CA GLY A 27 -10.33 -3.34 -9.10
C GLY A 27 -9.23 -2.99 -10.12
N ARG A 28 -9.59 -2.20 -11.16
CA ARG A 28 -8.66 -1.70 -12.20
C ARG A 28 -8.18 -0.25 -11.96
N ARG A 29 -8.27 0.27 -10.73
CA ARG A 29 -7.84 1.65 -10.44
C ARG A 29 -6.32 1.75 -10.54
N ARG A 30 -5.83 2.91 -10.97
CA ARG A 30 -4.38 3.16 -11.17
C ARG A 30 -3.68 3.72 -9.94
N PHE A 31 -4.44 4.35 -9.03
CA PHE A 31 -3.91 5.04 -7.87
C PHE A 31 -4.59 4.56 -6.59
N ALA A 32 -3.79 4.51 -5.54
CA ALA A 32 -4.23 4.29 -4.18
C ALA A 32 -3.72 5.42 -3.29
N LEU A 33 -4.50 5.79 -2.29
CA LEU A 33 -4.06 6.62 -1.18
C LEU A 33 -3.41 5.71 -0.15
N LEU A 34 -2.15 5.96 0.18
CA LEU A 34 -1.45 5.39 1.32
C LEU A 34 -1.30 6.47 2.40
N VAL A 35 -1.85 6.23 3.58
CA VAL A 35 -1.66 7.08 4.76
C VAL A 35 -0.69 6.39 5.70
N THR A 36 0.42 7.07 5.99
CA THR A 36 1.44 6.61 6.95
C THR A 36 1.50 7.59 8.12
N HIS A 37 1.90 7.13 9.29
CA HIS A 37 1.87 7.95 10.51
C HIS A 37 3.26 8.39 10.94
N LYS A 38 3.40 9.67 11.33
CA LYS A 38 4.60 10.16 12.03
C LYS A 38 4.66 9.53 13.43
N ARG A 39 5.81 9.67 14.12
CA ARG A 39 5.99 9.16 15.48
C ARG A 39 4.99 9.76 16.49
N ASN A 40 4.55 11.00 16.27
CA ASN A 40 3.53 11.68 17.07
C ASN A 40 2.08 11.28 16.68
N GLY A 41 1.89 10.28 15.81
CA GLY A 41 0.58 9.82 15.36
C GLY A 41 0.01 10.56 14.13
N GLU A 42 0.57 11.70 13.75
CA GLU A 42 0.05 12.52 12.65
C GLU A 42 0.03 11.75 11.32
N SER A 43 -1.15 11.68 10.71
CA SER A 43 -1.39 11.06 9.40
C SER A 43 -0.77 11.85 8.27
N VAL A 44 -0.06 11.18 7.37
CA VAL A 44 0.51 11.81 6.17
C VAL A 44 0.15 11.00 4.92
N PRO A 45 -0.69 11.58 4.03
CA PRO A 45 -1.17 10.92 2.82
C PRO A 45 -0.16 10.96 1.67
N SER A 46 -0.18 9.91 0.84
CA SER A 46 0.53 9.83 -0.42
C SER A 46 -0.33 9.10 -1.46
N ALA A 47 -0.67 9.77 -2.56
CA ALA A 47 -1.21 9.10 -3.73
C ALA A 47 -0.09 8.32 -4.42
N MET A 48 -0.33 7.03 -4.69
CA MET A 48 0.69 6.13 -5.20
C MET A 48 0.13 5.19 -6.27
N TRP A 49 1.01 4.87 -7.22
CA TRP A 49 0.83 3.78 -8.17
C TRP A 49 0.99 2.44 -7.44
N PHE A 50 0.19 1.44 -7.79
CA PHE A 50 0.19 0.14 -7.15
C PHE A 50 -0.14 -1.00 -8.13
N GLY A 51 0.29 -2.20 -7.82
CA GLY A 51 -0.22 -3.45 -8.40
C GLY A 51 -0.84 -4.32 -7.32
N MET A 52 -1.68 -5.29 -7.69
CA MET A 52 -2.29 -6.22 -6.73
C MET A 52 -2.06 -7.66 -7.15
N LYS A 53 -1.86 -8.51 -6.14
CA LYS A 53 -1.75 -9.96 -6.30
C LYS A 53 -2.11 -10.62 -4.97
N ASP A 54 -2.93 -11.67 -5.03
CA ASP A 54 -3.26 -12.54 -3.89
C ASP A 54 -3.75 -11.77 -2.63
N GLY A 55 -4.66 -10.80 -2.82
CA GLY A 55 -5.24 -10.00 -1.73
C GLY A 55 -4.31 -8.91 -1.16
N ARG A 56 -3.12 -8.73 -1.73
CA ARG A 56 -2.10 -7.75 -1.30
C ARG A 56 -1.84 -6.71 -2.38
N ALA A 57 -1.45 -5.51 -1.96
CA ALA A 57 -1.02 -4.44 -2.86
C ALA A 57 0.49 -4.21 -2.77
N TYR A 58 1.10 -3.89 -3.91
CA TYR A 58 2.54 -3.66 -4.05
C TYR A 58 2.79 -2.27 -4.59
N LEU A 59 3.67 -1.53 -3.93
CA LEU A 59 4.00 -0.14 -4.27
C LEU A 59 5.51 0.04 -4.37
N ARG A 60 5.93 1.03 -5.16
CA ARG A 60 7.34 1.42 -5.32
C ARG A 60 7.56 2.85 -4.84
N THR A 61 8.64 3.09 -4.10
CA THR A 61 9.05 4.41 -3.61
C THR A 61 10.57 4.48 -3.48
N GLY A 62 11.17 5.67 -3.35
CA GLY A 62 12.58 5.79 -3.03
C GLY A 62 12.91 5.18 -1.67
N ALA A 63 14.04 4.46 -1.57
CA ALA A 63 14.46 3.74 -0.37
C ALA A 63 14.63 4.66 0.85
N ASN A 64 15.10 5.89 0.62
CA ASN A 64 15.32 6.91 1.66
C ASN A 64 14.13 7.84 1.88
N SER A 65 12.95 7.51 1.34
CA SER A 65 11.77 8.37 1.48
C SER A 65 11.20 8.37 2.90
N TRP A 66 10.62 9.50 3.32
CA TRP A 66 9.99 9.65 4.64
C TRP A 66 8.95 8.58 4.95
N LYS A 67 8.22 8.09 3.95
CA LYS A 67 7.24 7.01 4.13
C LYS A 67 7.90 5.68 4.51
N VAL A 68 9.07 5.35 3.97
CA VAL A 68 9.83 4.16 4.37
C VAL A 68 10.27 4.29 5.82
N ARG A 69 10.81 5.45 6.20
CA ARG A 69 11.20 5.72 7.60
C ARG A 69 10.02 5.62 8.57
N ARG A 70 8.84 6.13 8.17
CA ARG A 70 7.61 6.02 8.96
C ARG A 70 7.12 4.57 9.08
N ILE A 71 7.10 3.82 7.98
CA ILE A 71 6.67 2.40 7.97
C ILE A 71 7.60 1.54 8.84
N ARG A 72 8.91 1.79 8.83
CA ARG A 72 9.85 1.11 9.74
C ARG A 72 9.51 1.34 11.22
N ASN A 73 9.05 2.54 11.56
CA ASN A 73 8.68 2.90 12.93
C ASN A 73 7.27 2.45 13.30
N ASN A 74 6.33 2.55 12.38
CA ASN A 74 4.94 2.17 12.54
C ASN A 74 4.43 1.59 11.21
N PRO A 75 4.26 0.25 11.11
CA PRO A 75 3.80 -0.39 9.88
C PRO A 75 2.28 -0.28 9.69
N GLN A 76 1.52 0.19 10.68
CA GLN A 76 0.09 0.40 10.52
C GLN A 76 -0.16 1.57 9.57
N VAL A 77 -1.02 1.35 8.58
CA VAL A 77 -1.34 2.33 7.53
C VAL A 77 -2.83 2.28 7.20
N LEU A 78 -3.33 3.37 6.63
CA LEU A 78 -4.63 3.35 5.95
C LEU A 78 -4.44 3.29 4.44
N PHE A 79 -5.31 2.56 3.77
CA PHE A 79 -5.26 2.35 2.34
C PHE A 79 -6.64 2.53 1.70
N ALA A 80 -6.70 3.18 0.54
CA ALA A 80 -7.96 3.35 -0.21
C ALA A 80 -7.70 3.50 -1.72
N PRO A 81 -8.61 3.07 -2.61
CA PRO A 81 -8.52 3.47 -4.01
C PRO A 81 -8.66 5.00 -4.10
N SER A 82 -7.92 5.65 -5.00
CA SER A 82 -7.93 7.12 -5.08
C SER A 82 -7.82 7.65 -6.50
N ASN A 83 -8.02 8.96 -6.66
CA ASN A 83 -7.59 9.67 -7.86
C ASN A 83 -6.09 10.03 -7.79
N ILE A 84 -5.56 10.61 -8.85
CA ILE A 84 -4.14 11.02 -8.94
C ILE A 84 -3.72 12.01 -7.83
N ARG A 85 -4.65 12.82 -7.31
CA ARG A 85 -4.43 13.79 -6.21
C ARG A 85 -4.61 13.19 -4.81
N GLY A 86 -4.96 11.91 -4.72
CA GLY A 86 -5.11 11.17 -3.47
C GLY A 86 -6.52 11.17 -2.86
N ARG A 87 -7.51 11.85 -3.44
CA ARG A 87 -8.89 11.80 -2.94
C ARG A 87 -9.40 10.36 -2.95
N PRO A 88 -9.84 9.78 -1.80
CA PRO A 88 -10.41 8.44 -1.74
C PRO A 88 -11.61 8.27 -2.68
N ARG A 89 -11.74 7.08 -3.25
CA ARG A 89 -12.82 6.66 -4.18
C ARG A 89 -13.50 5.36 -3.74
N GLY A 90 -13.42 5.08 -2.44
CA GLY A 90 -13.93 3.87 -1.80
C GLY A 90 -13.65 3.92 -0.31
N ALA A 91 -13.93 2.81 0.37
CA ALA A 91 -13.69 2.67 1.79
C ALA A 91 -12.18 2.72 2.08
N VAL A 92 -11.84 3.37 3.18
CA VAL A 92 -10.50 3.46 3.73
C VAL A 92 -10.34 2.32 4.70
N ILE A 93 -9.35 1.47 4.47
CA ILE A 93 -9.16 0.21 5.19
C ILE A 93 -7.87 0.25 6.01
N ALA A 94 -7.90 -0.31 7.23
CA ALA A 94 -6.69 -0.57 8.00
C ALA A 94 -5.86 -1.69 7.36
N CYS A 95 -4.58 -1.43 7.19
CA CYS A 95 -3.62 -2.35 6.60
C CYS A 95 -2.29 -2.30 7.36
N THR A 96 -1.50 -3.35 7.18
CA THR A 96 -0.11 -3.40 7.61
C THR A 96 0.80 -3.31 6.39
N ALA A 97 1.77 -2.40 6.45
CA ALA A 97 2.80 -2.21 5.44
C ALA A 97 4.08 -2.94 5.83
N ARG A 98 4.66 -3.68 4.88
CA ARG A 98 5.96 -4.34 4.99
C ARG A 98 6.90 -3.81 3.92
N ILE A 99 8.11 -3.46 4.31
CA ILE A 99 9.17 -3.14 3.36
C ILE A 99 9.79 -4.46 2.90
N LEU A 100 9.80 -4.69 1.60
CA LEU A 100 10.26 -5.94 1.03
C LEU A 100 11.80 -6.05 1.04
N PRO A 101 12.35 -7.22 1.41
CA PRO A 101 13.77 -7.52 1.25
C PRO A 101 14.13 -7.64 -0.24
N ASP A 102 15.43 -7.63 -0.55
CA ASP A 102 15.94 -7.54 -1.92
C ASP A 102 15.49 -8.69 -2.83
N ASP A 103 15.37 -9.90 -2.29
CA ASP A 103 14.94 -11.11 -3.00
C ASP A 103 13.47 -11.06 -3.43
N GLU A 104 12.62 -10.31 -2.71
CA GLU A 104 11.19 -10.15 -3.04
C GLU A 104 10.93 -8.98 -4.02
N LYS A 105 11.87 -8.03 -4.15
CA LYS A 105 11.69 -6.82 -4.99
C LYS A 105 11.38 -7.13 -6.47
N PRO A 106 12.04 -8.10 -7.14
CA PRO A 106 11.76 -8.40 -8.55
C PRO A 106 10.31 -8.84 -8.78
N ARG A 107 9.75 -9.63 -7.86
CA ARG A 107 8.35 -10.07 -7.93
C ARG A 107 7.39 -8.89 -7.81
N ALA A 108 7.61 -8.02 -6.83
CA ALA A 108 6.79 -6.83 -6.63
C ALA A 108 6.87 -5.87 -7.83
N ALA A 109 8.07 -5.67 -8.39
CA ALA A 109 8.27 -4.87 -9.59
C ALA A 109 7.44 -5.39 -10.77
N ARG A 110 7.46 -6.71 -11.01
CA ARG A 110 6.66 -7.35 -12.06
C ARG A 110 5.17 -7.15 -11.84
N ILE A 111 4.66 -7.37 -10.62
CA ILE A 111 3.24 -7.18 -10.29
C ILE A 111 2.78 -5.73 -10.57
N ILE A 112 3.60 -4.74 -10.19
CA ILE A 112 3.29 -3.33 -10.43
C ILE A 112 3.28 -3.04 -11.92
N VAL A 113 4.31 -3.49 -12.66
CA VAL A 113 4.43 -3.28 -14.10
C VAL A 113 3.24 -3.91 -14.86
N ASP A 114 2.88 -5.14 -14.52
CA ASP A 114 1.79 -5.88 -15.17
C ASP A 114 0.44 -5.19 -14.96
N ALA A 115 0.23 -4.54 -13.81
CA ALA A 115 -0.98 -3.77 -13.52
C ALA A 115 -1.24 -2.61 -14.50
N TYR A 116 -0.19 -2.10 -15.17
CA TYR A 116 -0.32 -0.96 -16.10
C TYR A 116 -0.35 -1.36 -17.57
N GLY A 117 -0.02 -2.60 -17.94
CA GLY A 117 -0.14 -3.12 -19.31
C GLY A 117 0.33 -2.14 -20.40
N LYS A 118 -0.55 -1.77 -21.34
CA LYS A 118 -0.25 -0.80 -22.42
C LYS A 118 0.11 0.61 -21.91
N GLY A 119 -0.29 0.98 -20.70
CA GLY A 119 0.05 2.23 -20.02
C GLY A 119 1.41 2.25 -19.31
N ARG A 120 2.16 1.13 -19.36
CA ARG A 120 3.47 0.96 -18.74
C ARG A 120 4.48 2.04 -19.15
N ARG A 121 4.51 2.44 -20.42
CA ARG A 121 5.45 3.49 -20.90
C ARG A 121 5.31 4.81 -20.12
N LEU A 122 4.10 5.16 -19.67
CA LEU A 122 3.87 6.36 -18.85
C LEU A 122 4.35 6.18 -17.41
N TYR A 123 4.13 5.00 -16.82
CA TYR A 123 4.64 4.65 -15.49
C TYR A 123 6.18 4.67 -15.46
N ASP A 124 6.82 4.06 -16.47
CA ASP A 124 8.28 3.98 -16.55
C ASP A 124 8.90 5.38 -16.59
N ARG A 125 8.36 6.29 -17.41
CA ARG A 125 8.86 7.67 -17.59
C ARG A 125 8.74 8.56 -16.35
N THR A 126 7.83 8.25 -15.43
CA THR A 126 7.44 9.17 -14.33
C THR A 126 7.76 8.64 -12.94
N VAL A 127 7.85 7.32 -12.76
CA VAL A 127 8.06 6.70 -11.45
C VAL A 127 9.26 5.76 -11.46
N ALA A 128 9.41 4.89 -12.48
CA ALA A 128 10.50 3.89 -12.52
C ALA A 128 11.89 4.55 -12.51
N THR A 129 12.10 5.57 -13.33
CA THR A 129 13.42 6.19 -13.53
C THR A 129 13.83 7.19 -12.44
N VAL A 130 12.93 7.58 -11.53
CA VAL A 130 13.16 8.69 -10.59
C VAL A 130 14.00 8.29 -9.36
N TYR A 131 14.12 7.00 -9.07
CA TYR A 131 14.85 6.50 -7.90
C TYR A 131 15.87 5.44 -8.31
N GLU A 132 17.16 5.72 -8.13
CA GLU A 132 18.26 4.75 -8.30
C GLU A 132 18.15 3.62 -7.27
N GLU A 133 17.90 3.97 -6.00
CA GLU A 133 17.59 3.00 -4.94
C GLU A 133 16.10 2.99 -4.59
N ALA A 134 15.41 1.92 -4.98
CA ALA A 134 13.98 1.75 -4.72
C ALA A 134 13.71 0.79 -3.55
N ALA A 135 12.76 1.18 -2.70
CA ALA A 135 12.07 0.29 -1.79
C ALA A 135 10.74 -0.15 -2.42
N TYR A 136 10.38 -1.41 -2.19
CA TYR A 136 9.07 -1.96 -2.50
C TYR A 136 8.32 -2.19 -1.20
N LEU A 137 7.04 -1.83 -1.20
CA LEU A 137 6.15 -1.98 -0.06
C LEU A 137 5.09 -3.00 -0.43
N GLU A 138 4.84 -3.95 0.45
CA GLU A 138 3.63 -4.79 0.45
C GLU A 138 2.64 -4.21 1.47
N ILE A 139 1.39 -4.04 1.05
CA ILE A 139 0.28 -3.57 1.88
C ILE A 139 -0.72 -4.71 1.97
N THR A 140 -0.99 -5.15 3.19
CA THR A 140 -1.87 -6.28 3.48
C THR A 140 -3.02 -5.83 4.37
N PRO A 141 -4.29 -6.10 4.01
CA PRO A 141 -5.41 -5.87 4.91
C PRO A 141 -5.20 -6.57 6.25
N ASN A 142 -5.49 -5.89 7.36
CA ASN A 142 -5.30 -6.49 8.69
C ASN A 142 -6.20 -7.74 8.88
N ALA A 143 -7.42 -7.70 8.36
CA ALA A 143 -8.33 -8.85 8.35
C ALA A 143 -7.75 -10.09 7.62
N LEU A 144 -6.95 -9.89 6.55
CA LEU A 144 -6.27 -11.00 5.88
C LEU A 144 -5.17 -11.60 6.77
N LEU A 145 -4.36 -10.76 7.43
CA LEU A 145 -3.33 -11.24 8.36
C LEU A 145 -3.93 -12.01 9.54
N GLU A 146 -5.05 -11.52 10.07
CA GLU A 146 -5.80 -12.18 11.14
C GLU A 146 -6.35 -13.54 10.71
N ALA A 147 -6.95 -13.61 9.51
CA ALA A 147 -7.45 -14.86 8.96
C ALA A 147 -6.32 -15.90 8.77
N GLU A 148 -5.19 -15.48 8.20
CA GLU A 148 -4.01 -16.33 8.02
C GLU A 148 -3.42 -16.79 9.36
N ALA A 149 -3.40 -15.92 10.38
CA ALA A 149 -2.93 -16.26 11.72
C ALA A 149 -3.85 -17.28 12.41
N ALA A 150 -5.16 -17.08 12.31
CA ALA A 150 -6.15 -18.01 12.85
C ALA A 150 -6.06 -19.38 12.17
N GLU A 151 -5.80 -19.41 10.86
CA GLU A 151 -5.57 -20.65 10.13
C GLU A 151 -4.31 -21.38 10.60
N ARG A 152 -3.17 -20.68 10.70
CA ARG A 152 -1.94 -21.26 11.25
C ARG A 152 -2.14 -21.86 12.65
N ALA A 153 -2.86 -21.15 13.53
CA ALA A 153 -3.17 -21.63 14.87
C ALA A 153 -4.11 -22.86 14.87
N ARG A 154 -5.03 -22.97 13.90
CA ARG A 154 -5.84 -24.19 13.72
C ARG A 154 -4.99 -25.37 13.29
N TRP A 155 -4.06 -25.19 12.35
CA TRP A 155 -3.15 -26.24 11.90
C TRP A 155 -2.20 -26.71 13.00
N ALA A 156 -1.62 -25.78 13.77
CA ALA A 156 -0.72 -26.12 14.87
C ALA A 156 -1.40 -26.97 15.96
N ARG A 157 -2.65 -26.68 16.31
CA ARG A 157 -3.42 -27.48 17.28
C ARG A 157 -3.67 -28.90 16.80
N ARG A 158 -4.09 -29.07 15.54
CA ARG A 158 -4.32 -30.40 14.93
C ARG A 158 -3.07 -31.27 14.84
N ALA A 159 -1.89 -30.67 14.73
CA ALA A 159 -0.64 -31.41 14.68
C ALA A 159 -0.13 -31.83 16.07
N ALA A 160 -0.73 -31.31 17.15
CA ALA A 160 -0.36 -31.61 18.53
C ALA A 160 -1.30 -32.64 19.20
N ASP A 161 -2.43 -32.94 18.58
CA ASP A 161 -3.40 -33.99 18.95
C ASP A 161 -3.06 -35.30 18.21
#